data_AF-A0A8R1I9T0-F1
#
_entry.id   AF-A0A8R1I9T0-F1
#
_cell.length_a   1.000
_cell.length_b   1.000
_cell.length_c   1.000
_cell.angle_alpha   90.00
_cell.angle_beta   90.00
_cell.angle_gamma   90.00
#
_symmetry.space_group_name_H-M   'P 1'
#
loop_
_entity.id
_entity.type
_entity.pdbx_description
1 polymer ?
#
loop_
_entity_poly.entity_id
_entity_poly.type
_entity_poly.pdbx_seq_one_letter_code
_entity_poly.pdbx_strand_id
1 'polypeptide(L)'
;MANLQMTLFYAVTHSFQLFPETYECPEELKQKRFKRPILGAYFLASGVILIALYIPCIIVIIRTKCRVAAFQLMLILAILDVLSLFVNSVTTGIFDLLGASFCHYPLFTFIVGSIGLASWMSGCVACIL
;
A
#
# COMPACT_ATOMS: atom_id res chain seq x y z
N MET A 1 21.19 -11.17 -13.11
CA MET A 1 21.39 -10.57 -11.76
C MET A 1 20.94 -9.11 -11.66
N ALA A 2 20.21 -8.55 -12.65
CA ALA A 2 19.67 -7.17 -12.58
C ALA A 2 18.42 -7.03 -11.67
N ASN A 3 17.66 -8.10 -11.46
CA ASN A 3 16.38 -8.02 -10.73
C ASN A 3 16.53 -7.77 -9.23
N LEU A 4 17.65 -8.16 -8.60
CA LEU A 4 17.83 -8.01 -7.16
C LEU A 4 17.89 -6.54 -6.74
N GLN A 5 18.47 -5.69 -7.59
CA GLN A 5 18.68 -4.25 -7.36
C GLN A 5 17.36 -3.47 -7.26
N MET A 6 16.26 -4.03 -7.79
CA MET A 6 14.93 -3.43 -7.78
C MET A 6 14.04 -3.95 -6.64
N THR A 7 14.59 -4.81 -5.75
CA THR A 7 13.81 -5.42 -4.66
C THR A 7 13.93 -4.63 -3.36
N LEU A 8 12.91 -4.78 -2.51
CA LEU A 8 12.93 -4.25 -1.15
C LEU A 8 14.05 -4.85 -0.29
N PHE A 9 14.47 -6.08 -0.60
CA PHE A 9 15.66 -6.70 0.02
C PHE A 9 16.95 -5.90 -0.22
N TYR A 10 17.13 -5.36 -1.43
CA TYR A 10 18.28 -4.51 -1.74
C TYR A 10 18.24 -3.20 -0.94
N ALA A 11 17.08 -2.54 -0.88
CA ALA A 11 16.91 -1.30 -0.12
C ALA A 11 17.20 -1.50 1.38
N VAL A 12 16.75 -2.61 1.99
CA VAL A 12 17.01 -2.90 3.41
C VAL A 12 18.48 -3.21 3.68
N THR A 13 19.16 -3.93 2.76
CA THR A 13 20.57 -4.28 2.93
C THR A 13 21.54 -3.13 2.67
N HIS A 14 21.12 -2.13 1.89
CA HIS A 14 21.92 -0.95 1.54
C HIS A 14 21.43 0.31 2.28
N SER A 15 21.23 0.21 3.59
CA SER A 15 20.92 1.36 4.47
C SER A 15 19.74 2.23 4.01
N PHE A 16 18.67 1.60 3.48
CA PHE A 16 17.53 2.30 2.91
C PHE A 16 17.91 3.28 1.79
N GLN A 17 18.89 2.93 0.96
CA GLN A 17 19.14 3.64 -0.30
C GLN A 17 18.51 2.88 -1.45
N LEU A 18 17.74 3.58 -2.29
CA LEU A 18 17.27 3.00 -3.56
C LEU A 18 18.42 2.95 -4.56
N PHE A 19 18.32 2.03 -5.51
CA PHE A 19 19.32 1.90 -6.55
C PHE A 19 19.39 3.18 -7.42
N PRO A 20 20.53 3.88 -7.46
CA PRO A 20 20.61 5.22 -8.03
C PRO A 20 20.35 5.25 -9.53
N GLU A 21 20.83 4.27 -10.29
CA GLU A 21 20.70 4.23 -11.76
C GLU A 21 19.25 4.13 -12.26
N THR A 22 18.33 3.59 -11.46
CA THR A 22 16.92 3.39 -11.85
C THR A 22 15.95 4.30 -11.12
N TYR A 23 16.29 4.78 -9.92
CA TYR A 23 15.43 5.62 -9.10
C TYR A 23 15.93 7.07 -8.96
N GLU A 24 16.92 7.49 -9.77
CA GLU A 24 17.33 8.90 -9.84
C GLU A 24 16.20 9.77 -10.40
N CYS A 25 15.87 10.83 -9.64
CA CYS A 25 14.87 11.80 -10.04
C CYS A 25 15.54 13.06 -10.58
N PRO A 26 15.17 13.54 -11.78
CA PRO A 26 15.64 14.84 -12.27
C PRO A 26 15.17 15.97 -11.33
N GLU A 27 16.05 16.94 -11.08
CA GLU A 27 15.82 18.04 -10.13
C GLU A 27 14.54 18.82 -10.43
N GLU A 28 14.16 18.93 -11.71
CA GLU A 28 12.92 19.59 -12.13
C GLU A 28 11.65 18.92 -11.56
N LEU A 29 11.65 17.59 -11.42
CA LEU A 29 10.52 16.84 -10.86
C LEU A 29 10.51 16.84 -9.34
N LYS A 30 11.64 17.10 -8.68
CA LYS A 30 11.71 17.25 -7.22
C LYS A 30 11.00 18.51 -6.74
N GLN A 31 10.94 19.55 -7.56
CA GLN A 31 10.30 20.82 -7.18
C GLN A 31 8.84 20.91 -7.66
N LYS A 32 8.50 20.22 -8.75
CA LYS A 32 7.16 20.28 -9.35
C LYS A 32 6.14 19.48 -8.52
N ARG A 33 5.04 20.14 -8.17
CA ARG A 33 3.96 19.58 -7.35
C ARG A 33 2.67 19.57 -8.15
N PHE A 34 2.14 18.39 -8.45
CA PHE A 34 0.93 18.23 -9.26
C PHE A 34 -0.25 17.96 -8.36
N LYS A 35 -0.87 19.03 -7.83
CA LYS A 35 -2.02 18.90 -6.94
C LYS A 35 -3.25 18.48 -7.74
N ARG A 36 -3.87 17.36 -7.35
CA ARG A 36 -5.16 16.88 -7.89
C ARG A 36 -6.16 16.73 -6.75
N PRO A 37 -6.61 17.83 -6.15
CA PRO A 37 -7.31 17.80 -4.87
C PRO A 37 -8.67 17.08 -4.94
N ILE A 38 -9.38 17.19 -6.07
CA ILE A 38 -10.69 16.54 -6.27
C ILE A 38 -10.52 15.01 -6.32
N LEU A 39 -9.52 14.54 -7.08
CA LEU A 39 -9.22 13.12 -7.22
C LEU A 39 -8.72 12.54 -5.89
N GLY A 40 -7.80 13.25 -5.23
CA GLY A 40 -7.25 12.86 -3.94
C GLY A 40 -8.31 12.80 -2.84
N ALA A 41 -9.22 13.77 -2.79
CA ALA A 41 -10.33 13.77 -1.85
C ALA A 41 -11.30 12.60 -2.09
N TYR A 42 -11.61 12.29 -3.36
CA TYR A 42 -12.45 11.15 -3.72
C TYR A 42 -11.82 9.81 -3.29
N PHE A 43 -10.53 9.61 -3.58
CA PHE A 43 -9.80 8.43 -3.12
C PHE A 43 -9.76 8.36 -1.60
N LEU A 44 -9.37 9.44 -0.91
CA LEU A 44 -9.31 9.45 0.55
C LEU A 44 -10.68 9.12 1.19
N ALA A 45 -11.76 9.73 0.71
CA ALA A 45 -13.09 9.51 1.25
C ALA A 45 -13.58 8.07 1.02
N SER A 46 -13.44 7.56 -0.21
CA SER A 46 -13.82 6.18 -0.51
C SER A 46 -13.01 5.15 0.28
N GLY A 47 -11.70 5.35 0.42
CA GLY A 47 -10.83 4.50 1.22
C GLY A 47 -11.21 4.47 2.70
N VAL A 48 -11.47 5.63 3.30
CA VAL A 48 -11.88 5.72 4.72
C VAL A 48 -13.22 5.03 4.95
N ILE A 49 -14.19 5.21 4.05
CA ILE A 49 -15.51 4.56 4.16
C ILE A 49 -15.36 3.03 4.09
N LEU A 50 -14.57 2.52 3.14
CA LEU A 50 -14.36 1.07 3.00
C LEU A 50 -13.61 0.48 4.20
N ILE A 51 -12.56 1.15 4.70
CA ILE A 51 -11.85 0.71 5.91
C ILE A 51 -12.80 0.69 7.12
N ALA A 52 -13.65 1.72 7.26
CA ALA A 52 -14.64 1.77 8.33
C ALA A 52 -15.65 0.62 8.27
N LEU A 53 -16.00 0.13 7.07
CA LEU A 53 -16.85 -1.05 6.89
C LEU A 53 -16.12 -2.37 7.19
N TYR A 54 -14.80 -2.45 6.95
CA TYR A 54 -14.01 -3.65 7.27
C TYR A 54 -13.82 -3.87 8.77
N ILE A 55 -13.71 -2.80 9.56
CA ILE A 55 -13.53 -2.88 11.03
C ILE A 55 -14.62 -3.73 11.73
N PRO A 56 -15.94 -3.47 11.55
CA PRO A 56 -16.98 -4.28 12.19
C PRO A 56 -16.97 -5.72 11.69
N CYS A 57 -16.66 -5.97 10.41
CA CYS A 57 -16.54 -7.33 9.86
C CYS A 57 -15.46 -8.13 10.59
N ILE A 58 -14.28 -7.54 10.80
CA ILE A 58 -13.18 -8.15 11.53
C ILE A 58 -13.59 -8.43 12.99
N ILE A 59 -14.26 -7.50 13.65
CA ILE A 59 -14.72 -7.66 15.05
C ILE A 59 -15.69 -8.84 15.18
N VAL A 60 -16.65 -8.98 14.26
CA VAL A 60 -17.64 -10.06 14.28
C VAL A 60 -16.98 -11.43 14.06
N ILE A 61 -16.03 -11.51 13.12
CA ILE A 61 -15.30 -12.76 12.83
C ILE A 61 -14.51 -13.21 14.07
N ILE A 62 -13.79 -12.28 14.71
CA ILE A 62 -13.01 -12.56 15.93
C ILE A 62 -13.92 -13.04 17.07
N ARG A 63 -15.09 -12.40 17.24
CA ARG A 63 -16.02 -12.72 18.34
C ARG A 63 -16.76 -14.04 18.16
N THR A 64 -17.07 -14.44 16.93
CA THR A 64 -18.05 -15.50 16.69
C THR A 64 -17.42 -16.86 16.41
N LYS A 65 -16.43 -16.96 15.50
CA LYS A 65 -15.99 -18.27 14.97
C LYS A 65 -14.50 -18.38 14.60
N CYS A 66 -13.59 -17.76 15.35
CA CYS A 66 -12.13 -17.88 15.10
C CYS A 66 -11.53 -19.31 15.16
N ARG A 67 -12.28 -20.33 15.59
CA ARG A 67 -11.80 -21.72 15.69
C ARG A 67 -11.91 -22.54 14.40
N VAL A 68 -12.69 -22.09 13.42
CA VAL A 68 -12.86 -22.83 12.16
C VAL A 68 -11.89 -22.27 11.12
N ALA A 69 -11.16 -23.14 10.42
CA ALA A 69 -10.13 -22.75 9.45
C ALA A 69 -10.62 -21.73 8.40
N ALA A 70 -11.86 -21.90 7.89
CA ALA A 70 -12.46 -20.95 6.95
C ALA A 70 -12.60 -19.52 7.51
N PHE A 71 -12.95 -19.37 8.79
CA PHE A 71 -13.04 -18.05 9.42
C PHE A 71 -11.67 -17.42 9.68
N GLN A 72 -10.62 -18.24 9.86
CA GLN A 72 -9.24 -17.76 9.95
C GLN A 72 -8.75 -17.22 8.61
N LEU A 73 -9.07 -17.89 7.50
CA LEU A 73 -8.76 -17.39 6.16
C LEU A 73 -9.52 -16.09 5.85
N MET A 74 -10.81 -16.02 6.18
CA MET A 74 -11.59 -14.78 6.04
C MET A 74 -11.01 -13.62 6.87
N LEU A 75 -10.50 -13.89 8.07
CA LEU A 75 -9.83 -12.89 8.89
C LEU A 75 -8.54 -12.38 8.22
N ILE A 76 -7.70 -13.30 7.71
CA ILE A 76 -6.45 -12.95 7.02
C ILE A 76 -6.76 -12.11 5.78
N LEU A 77 -7.74 -12.53 4.97
CA LEU A 77 -8.16 -11.80 3.78
C LEU A 77 -8.62 -10.38 4.13
N ALA A 78 -9.45 -10.23 5.17
CA ALA A 78 -9.93 -8.93 5.62
C ALA A 78 -8.78 -8.00 6.07
N ILE A 79 -7.74 -8.53 6.72
CA ILE A 79 -6.55 -7.75 7.11
C ILE A 79 -5.76 -7.33 5.86
N LEU A 80 -5.56 -8.23 4.89
CA LEU A 80 -4.87 -7.93 3.64
C LEU A 80 -5.60 -6.87 2.83
N ASP A 81 -6.94 -6.91 2.80
CA ASP A 81 -7.76 -5.91 2.12
C ASP A 81 -7.65 -4.53 2.78
N VAL A 82 -7.65 -4.46 4.12
CA VAL A 82 -7.42 -3.20 4.84
C VAL A 82 -6.03 -2.63 4.52
N LEU A 83 -4.99 -3.47 4.49
CA LEU A 83 -3.63 -3.04 4.11
C LEU A 83 -3.59 -2.53 2.66
N SER A 84 -4.23 -3.24 1.73
CA SER A 84 -4.28 -2.85 0.32
C SER A 84 -5.05 -1.53 0.12
N LEU A 85 -6.18 -1.35 0.82
CA LEU A 85 -6.95 -0.10 0.80
C LEU A 85 -6.15 1.08 1.37
N PHE A 86 -5.38 0.84 2.43
CA PHE A 86 -4.52 1.88 3.01
C PHE A 86 -3.46 2.37 2.02
N VAL A 87 -2.82 1.44 1.30
CA VAL A 87 -1.83 1.76 0.27
C VAL A 87 -2.48 2.45 -0.94
N ASN A 88 -3.49 1.82 -1.54
CA ASN A 88 -4.06 2.26 -2.81
C ASN A 88 -4.89 3.53 -2.70
N SER A 89 -5.58 3.72 -1.57
CA SER A 89 -6.60 4.76 -1.45
C SER A 89 -6.16 5.86 -0.49
N VAL A 90 -5.77 5.52 0.74
CA VAL A 90 -5.37 6.51 1.75
C VAL A 90 -4.05 7.17 1.37
N THR A 91 -3.02 6.38 1.07
CA THR A 91 -1.69 6.92 0.77
C THR A 91 -1.69 7.69 -0.56
N THR A 92 -2.31 7.14 -1.60
CA THR A 92 -2.49 7.84 -2.89
C THR A 92 -3.30 9.12 -2.74
N GLY A 93 -4.40 9.09 -1.98
CA GLY A 93 -5.23 10.27 -1.73
C GLY A 93 -4.47 11.39 -1.01
N ILE A 94 -3.68 11.04 0.00
CA ILE A 94 -2.78 11.98 0.70
C ILE A 94 -1.76 12.57 -0.29
N PHE A 95 -1.12 11.72 -1.10
CA PHE A 95 -0.15 12.20 -2.09
C PHE A 95 -0.77 13.12 -3.13
N ASP A 96 -1.97 12.84 -3.61
CA ASP A 96 -2.69 13.69 -4.57
C ASP A 96 -3.10 15.04 -3.98
N LEU A 97 -3.46 15.08 -2.69
CA LEU A 97 -3.76 16.31 -1.94
C LEU A 97 -2.50 17.17 -1.74
N LEU A 98 -1.39 16.53 -1.36
CA LEU A 98 -0.10 17.21 -1.27
C LEU A 98 0.46 17.56 -2.65
N GLY A 99 0.04 16.86 -3.71
CA GLY A 99 0.62 16.90 -5.05
C GLY A 99 2.04 16.34 -5.12
N ALA A 100 2.41 15.51 -4.15
CA ALA A 100 3.74 14.94 -4.03
C ALA A 100 3.89 13.75 -4.99
N SER A 101 4.97 13.76 -5.78
CA SER A 101 5.35 12.66 -6.66
C SER A 101 6.39 11.74 -5.98
N PHE A 102 6.70 10.62 -6.61
CA PHE A 102 7.74 9.68 -6.15
C PHE A 102 9.05 10.37 -5.74
N CYS A 103 9.43 11.44 -6.45
CA CYS A 103 10.68 12.18 -6.21
C CYS A 103 10.72 12.96 -4.89
N HIS A 104 9.59 13.24 -4.25
CA HIS A 104 9.54 13.92 -2.95
C HIS A 104 9.81 12.95 -1.79
N TYR A 105 9.29 11.72 -1.90
CA TYR A 105 9.38 10.69 -0.86
C TYR A 105 9.60 9.29 -1.47
N PRO A 106 10.77 9.04 -2.10
CA PRO A 106 10.99 7.82 -2.90
C PRO A 106 11.00 6.56 -2.04
N LEU A 107 11.65 6.59 -0.87
CA LEU A 107 11.69 5.43 0.04
C LEU A 107 10.32 5.04 0.57
N PHE A 108 9.58 6.03 1.05
CA PHE A 108 8.26 5.79 1.60
C PHE A 108 7.31 5.26 0.52
N THR A 109 7.29 5.87 -0.66
CA THR A 109 6.46 5.42 -1.79
C THR A 109 6.82 4.00 -2.21
N PHE A 110 8.12 3.66 -2.25
CA PHE A 110 8.60 2.34 -2.62
C PHE A 110 8.22 1.25 -1.61
N ILE A 111 8.38 1.51 -0.31
CA ILE A 111 8.01 0.55 0.75
C ILE A 111 6.50 0.33 0.76
N VAL A 112 5.72 1.41 0.74
CA VAL A 112 4.26 1.35 0.76
C VAL A 112 3.73 0.63 -0.48
N GLY A 113 4.26 0.96 -1.67
CA GLY A 113 3.90 0.27 -2.91
C GLY A 113 4.21 -1.22 -2.89
N SER A 114 5.33 -1.62 -2.28
CA SER A 114 5.68 -3.03 -2.12
C SER A 114 4.75 -3.79 -1.17
N ILE A 115 4.31 -3.14 -0.09
CA ILE A 115 3.28 -3.70 0.81
C ILE A 115 1.94 -3.85 0.08
N GLY A 116 1.58 -2.88 -0.76
CA GLY A 116 0.39 -2.95 -1.61
C GLY A 116 0.43 -4.15 -2.57
N LEU A 117 1.55 -4.34 -3.26
CA LEU A 117 1.73 -5.48 -4.15
C LEU A 117 1.69 -6.82 -3.38
N ALA A 118 2.39 -6.90 -2.25
CA ALA A 118 2.44 -8.10 -1.41
C ALA A 118 1.05 -8.47 -0.87
N SER A 119 0.28 -7.50 -0.39
CA SER A 119 -1.08 -7.73 0.10
C SER A 119 -2.02 -8.21 -1.00
N TRP A 120 -1.91 -7.65 -2.22
CA TRP A 120 -2.70 -8.13 -3.36
C TRP A 120 -2.36 -9.57 -3.74
N MET A 121 -1.07 -9.91 -3.86
CA MET A 121 -0.67 -11.28 -4.20
C MET A 121 -1.05 -12.27 -3.10
N SER A 122 -0.93 -11.88 -1.84
CA SER A 122 -1.36 -12.70 -0.71
C SER A 122 -2.88 -12.92 -0.70
N GLY A 123 -3.67 -11.93 -1.12
CA GLY A 123 -5.12 -12.07 -1.29
C GLY A 123 -5.47 -13.14 -2.33
N CYS A 124 -4.78 -13.15 -3.48
CA CYS A 124 -4.97 -14.18 -4.50
C CYS A 124 -4.67 -15.60 -3.97
N VAL A 125 -3.59 -15.76 -3.19
CA VAL A 125 -3.24 -17.05 -2.59
C VAL A 125 -4.29 -17.48 -1.56
N ALA A 126 -4.77 -16.56 -0.74
CA ALA A 126 -5.80 -16.83 0.26
C ALA A 126 -7.14 -17.25 -0.37
N CYS A 127 -7.44 -16.85 -1.60
CA CYS A 127 -8.64 -17.28 -2.33
C CYS A 127 -8.54 -18.70 -2.92
N ILE A 128 -7.32 -19.20 -3.15
CA ILE A 128 -7.09 -20.54 -3.72
C ILE A 128 -7.10 -21.62 -2.63
N LEU A 129 -6.72 -21.25 -1.40
CA LEU A 129 -6.55 -22.14 -0.25
C LEU A 129 -7.89 -22.45 0.45
#